data_AF-A0A2M8CP58-F1
#
_entry.id   AF-A0A2M8CP58-F1
#
_cell.length_a   1.000
_cell.length_b   1.000
_cell.length_c   1.000
_cell.angle_alpha   90.00
_cell.angle_beta   90.00
_cell.angle_gamma   90.00
#
_symmetry.space_group_name_H-M   'P 1'
#
loop_
_entity.id
_entity.type
_entity.pdbx_description
1 polymer ?
#
loop_
_entity_poly.entity_id
_entity_poly.type
_entity_poly.pdbx_seq_one_letter_code
_entity_poly.pdbx_strand_id
1 'polypeptide(L)'
;MVTDEKISNTALARYHLGSVLIWLGVTVWLPFIGLRLVGEKPSLFLFLPFHLIGVIGGARLRAMARKEMGISPAKRSLLQILGHGMVFLGILVWMPYLYLKAVNRFVEVMDYLPYHLLGILGGVGLLAVNIWLSKKTR
;
A
#
# COMPACT_ATOMS: atom_id res chain seq x y z
N MET A 1 -13.28 -21.45 -26.77
CA MET A 1 -12.94 -21.97 -25.43
C MET A 1 -11.46 -21.77 -25.07
N VAL A 2 -10.49 -22.06 -25.95
CA VAL A 2 -9.04 -21.84 -25.68
C VAL A 2 -8.66 -20.36 -25.48
N THR A 3 -9.37 -19.43 -26.13
CA THR A 3 -9.10 -17.99 -26.05
C THR A 3 -9.42 -17.38 -24.68
N ASP A 4 -10.53 -17.80 -24.07
CA ASP A 4 -10.96 -17.28 -22.76
C ASP A 4 -10.03 -17.76 -21.63
N GLU A 5 -9.55 -19.00 -21.73
CA GLU A 5 -8.60 -19.58 -20.79
C GLU A 5 -7.23 -18.86 -20.85
N LYS A 6 -6.75 -18.55 -22.06
CA LYS A 6 -5.50 -17.79 -22.24
C LYS A 6 -5.60 -16.36 -21.70
N ILE A 7 -6.74 -15.70 -21.92
CA ILE A 7 -7.00 -14.35 -21.37
C ILE A 7 -7.02 -14.40 -19.83
N SER A 8 -7.73 -15.36 -19.25
CA SER A 8 -7.77 -15.58 -17.79
C SER A 8 -6.37 -15.79 -17.19
N ASN A 9 -5.55 -16.63 -17.82
CA ASN A 9 -4.19 -16.92 -17.36
C ASN A 9 -3.27 -15.69 -17.40
N THR A 10 -3.36 -14.86 -18.45
CA THR A 10 -2.57 -13.62 -18.53
C THR A 10 -3.02 -12.55 -17.53
N ALA A 11 -4.33 -12.47 -17.24
CA ALA A 11 -4.86 -11.57 -16.24
C ALA A 11 -4.42 -12.01 -14.82
N LEU A 12 -4.43 -13.30 -14.54
CA LEU A 12 -3.92 -13.87 -13.29
C LEU A 12 -2.42 -13.59 -13.11
N ALA A 13 -1.60 -13.79 -14.15
CA ALA A 13 -0.18 -13.45 -14.12
C ALA A 13 0.06 -11.96 -13.79
N ARG A 14 -0.70 -11.05 -14.42
CA ARG A 14 -0.67 -9.61 -14.11
C ARG A 14 -1.11 -9.29 -12.69
N TYR A 15 -2.10 -10.00 -12.16
CA TYR A 15 -2.52 -9.87 -10.76
C TYR A 15 -1.39 -10.21 -9.79
N HIS A 16 -0.67 -11.31 -10.03
CA HIS A 16 0.48 -11.72 -9.23
C HIS A 16 1.64 -10.72 -9.36
N LEU A 17 1.98 -10.30 -10.58
CA LEU A 17 3.00 -9.29 -10.80
C LEU A 17 2.67 -7.97 -10.08
N GLY A 18 1.40 -7.55 -10.12
CA GLY A 18 0.96 -6.36 -9.38
C GLY A 18 1.13 -6.51 -7.87
N SER A 19 0.90 -7.71 -7.34
CA SER A 19 1.13 -8.02 -5.93
C SER A 19 2.63 -8.00 -5.57
N VAL A 20 3.48 -8.55 -6.44
CA VAL A 20 4.95 -8.51 -6.28
C VAL A 20 5.45 -7.06 -6.30
N LEU A 21 4.99 -6.23 -7.23
CA LEU A 21 5.36 -4.82 -7.30
C LEU A 21 5.00 -4.04 -6.03
N ILE A 22 3.81 -4.28 -5.47
CA ILE A 22 3.41 -3.70 -4.19
C ILE A 22 4.37 -4.13 -3.09
N TRP A 23 4.66 -5.43 -2.98
CA TRP A 23 5.59 -5.94 -1.97
C TRP A 23 6.98 -5.34 -2.12
N LEU A 24 7.53 -5.31 -3.33
CA LEU A 24 8.81 -4.67 -3.61
C LEU A 24 8.80 -3.22 -3.16
N GLY A 25 7.78 -2.44 -3.55
CA GLY A 25 7.61 -1.06 -3.14
C GLY A 25 7.57 -0.89 -1.62
N VAL A 26 6.85 -1.75 -0.88
CA VAL A 26 6.80 -1.72 0.59
C VAL A 26 8.16 -2.10 1.20
N THR A 27 8.83 -3.12 0.66
CA THR A 27 10.12 -3.62 1.20
C THR A 27 11.28 -2.65 1.01
N VAL A 28 11.18 -1.67 0.11
CA VAL A 28 12.14 -0.55 0.00
C VAL A 28 12.32 0.18 1.33
N TRP A 29 11.31 0.17 2.22
CA TRP A 29 11.43 0.78 3.54
C TRP A 29 12.30 0.00 4.53
N LEU A 30 12.51 -1.32 4.34
CA LEU A 30 13.36 -2.11 5.23
C LEU A 30 14.79 -1.57 5.33
N PRO A 31 15.53 -1.35 4.22
CA PRO A 31 16.85 -0.75 4.30
C PRO A 31 16.82 0.69 4.84
N PHE A 32 15.80 1.49 4.51
CA PHE A 32 15.66 2.85 5.07
C PHE A 32 15.54 2.83 6.60
N ILE A 33 14.67 1.97 7.14
CA ILE A 33 14.50 1.81 8.59
C ILE A 33 15.78 1.25 9.21
N GLY A 34 16.40 0.24 8.58
CA GLY A 34 17.66 -0.34 9.04
C GLY A 34 18.78 0.70 9.17
N LEU A 35 18.95 1.55 8.16
CA LEU A 35 19.90 2.67 8.19
C LEU A 35 19.57 3.65 9.33
N ARG A 36 18.29 4.03 9.51
CA ARG A 36 17.89 4.89 10.64
C ARG A 36 18.18 4.28 12.00
N LEU A 37 18.02 2.96 12.16
CA LEU A 37 18.30 2.26 13.42
C LEU A 37 19.77 2.23 13.79
N VAL A 38 20.69 2.26 12.82
CA VAL A 38 22.14 2.36 13.06
C VAL A 38 22.64 3.81 13.18
N GLY A 39 21.72 4.78 13.26
CA GLY A 39 22.03 6.20 13.46
C GLY A 39 22.23 7.00 12.17
N GLU A 40 22.17 6.36 11.00
CA GLU A 40 22.26 7.06 9.71
C GLU A 40 21.01 7.92 9.46
N LYS A 41 21.17 8.96 8.65
CA LYS A 41 20.07 9.86 8.25
C LYS A 41 19.82 9.79 6.74
N PRO A 42 19.43 8.62 6.19
CA PRO A 42 19.16 8.48 4.77
C PRO A 42 18.07 9.46 4.32
N SER A 43 18.25 10.03 3.13
CA SER A 43 17.24 10.92 2.55
C SER A 43 15.99 10.15 2.16
N LEU A 44 14.83 10.55 2.69
CA LEU A 44 13.53 9.99 2.33
C LEU A 44 13.26 10.08 0.82
N PHE A 45 13.76 11.14 0.17
CA PHE A 45 13.59 11.36 -1.27
C PHE A 45 14.30 10.32 -2.15
N LEU A 46 15.28 9.58 -1.62
CA LEU A 46 15.90 8.48 -2.34
C LEU A 46 15.01 7.23 -2.37
N PHE A 47 14.22 6.99 -1.32
CA PHE A 47 13.43 5.76 -1.15
C PHE A 47 11.98 5.94 -1.62
N LEU A 48 11.42 7.14 -1.43
CA LEU A 48 10.03 7.44 -1.75
C LEU A 48 9.65 7.17 -3.22
N PRO A 49 10.44 7.57 -4.24
CA PRO A 49 10.06 7.32 -5.63
C PRO A 49 9.90 5.82 -5.94
N PHE A 50 10.83 4.98 -5.49
CA PHE A 50 10.76 3.53 -5.68
C PHE A 50 9.57 2.92 -4.95
N HIS A 51 9.27 3.39 -3.74
CA HIS A 51 8.08 2.99 -3.00
C HIS A 51 6.80 3.31 -3.79
N LEU A 52 6.65 4.55 -4.25
CA LEU A 52 5.47 5.00 -4.99
C LEU A 52 5.31 4.26 -6.32
N ILE A 53 6.38 4.04 -7.07
CA ILE A 53 6.37 3.27 -8.32
C ILE A 53 5.87 1.85 -8.06
N GLY A 54 6.41 1.16 -7.05
CA GLY A 54 6.00 -0.20 -6.71
C GLY A 54 4.55 -0.29 -6.24
N VAL A 55 4.15 0.56 -5.29
CA VAL A 55 2.81 0.51 -4.69
C VAL A 55 1.72 0.99 -5.66
N ILE A 56 1.90 2.16 -6.30
CA ILE A 56 0.89 2.70 -7.23
C ILE A 56 0.85 1.86 -8.50
N GLY A 57 2.00 1.53 -9.08
CA GLY A 57 2.09 0.70 -10.28
C GLY A 57 1.50 -0.68 -10.06
N GLY A 58 1.87 -1.34 -8.97
CA GLY A 58 1.34 -2.66 -8.61
C GLY A 58 -0.16 -2.63 -8.29
N ALA A 59 -0.65 -1.59 -7.59
CA ALA A 59 -2.08 -1.42 -7.31
C ALA A 59 -2.90 -1.23 -8.60
N ARG A 60 -2.42 -0.42 -9.54
CA ARG A 60 -3.07 -0.23 -10.86
C ARG A 60 -3.10 -1.53 -11.65
N LEU A 61 -1.96 -2.24 -11.73
CA LEU A 61 -1.88 -3.50 -12.44
C LEU A 61 -2.84 -4.55 -11.86
N ARG A 62 -2.91 -4.64 -10.52
CA ARG A 62 -3.82 -5.54 -9.83
C ARG A 62 -5.29 -5.18 -10.05
N ALA A 63 -5.62 -3.88 -10.08
CA ALA A 63 -6.98 -3.41 -10.35
C ALA A 63 -7.42 -3.74 -11.79
N MET A 64 -6.54 -3.52 -12.79
CA MET A 64 -6.82 -3.87 -14.18
C MET A 64 -7.01 -5.38 -14.36
N ALA A 65 -6.12 -6.19 -13.78
CA ALA A 65 -6.23 -7.64 -13.81
C ALA A 65 -7.55 -8.16 -13.20
N ARG A 66 -8.00 -7.58 -12.07
CA ARG A 66 -9.29 -7.93 -11.46
C ARG A 66 -10.48 -7.63 -12.37
N LYS A 67 -10.44 -6.50 -13.07
CA LYS A 67 -11.49 -6.12 -14.03
C LYS A 67 -11.56 -7.12 -15.18
N GLU A 68 -10.42 -7.54 -15.70
CA GLU A 68 -10.34 -8.51 -16.81
C GLU A 68 -10.77 -9.92 -16.41
N MET A 69 -10.52 -10.32 -15.16
CA MET A 69 -11.03 -11.59 -14.61
C MET A 69 -12.54 -11.56 -14.29
N GLY A 70 -13.26 -10.47 -14.60
CA GLY A 70 -14.69 -10.34 -14.29
C GLY A 70 -15.00 -10.31 -12.80
N ILE A 71 -14.01 -10.03 -11.94
CA ILE A 71 -14.19 -9.99 -10.48
C ILE A 71 -14.96 -8.71 -10.15
N SER A 72 -16.25 -8.86 -9.85
CA SER A 72 -17.11 -7.76 -9.45
C SER A 72 -16.58 -7.06 -8.17
N PRO A 73 -16.70 -5.73 -8.07
CA PRO A 73 -16.34 -5.03 -6.86
C PRO A 73 -17.26 -5.50 -5.73
N ALA A 74 -16.65 -6.00 -4.65
CA ALA A 74 -17.41 -6.41 -3.46
C ALA A 74 -18.17 -5.20 -2.88
N LYS A 75 -19.40 -5.43 -2.39
CA LYS A 75 -20.12 -4.44 -1.58
C LYS A 75 -19.23 -4.06 -0.39
N ARG A 76 -19.00 -2.75 -0.22
CA ARG A 76 -18.09 -2.25 0.83
C ARG A 76 -18.78 -2.35 2.18
N SER A 77 -18.24 -3.18 3.08
CA SER A 77 -18.67 -3.22 4.48
C SER A 77 -18.18 -1.99 5.25
N LEU A 78 -18.77 -1.71 6.41
CA LEU A 78 -18.31 -0.63 7.28
C LEU A 78 -16.83 -0.82 7.68
N LEU A 79 -16.41 -2.04 8.03
CA LEU A 79 -15.01 -2.36 8.32
C LEU A 79 -14.10 -2.08 7.12
N GLN A 80 -14.57 -2.34 5.90
CA GLN A 80 -13.81 -2.04 4.71
C GLN A 80 -13.66 -0.52 4.51
N ILE A 81 -14.71 0.26 4.74
CA ILE A 81 -14.66 1.73 4.66
C ILE A 81 -13.70 2.28 5.71
N LEU A 82 -13.82 1.84 6.97
CA LEU A 82 -12.95 2.26 8.07
C LEU A 82 -11.49 1.87 7.81
N GLY A 83 -11.24 0.65 7.32
CA GLY A 83 -9.89 0.19 6.98
C GLY A 83 -9.23 1.05 5.89
N HIS A 84 -9.95 1.37 4.82
CA HIS A 84 -9.43 2.29 3.79
C HIS A 84 -9.26 3.71 4.33
N GLY A 85 -10.19 4.18 5.18
CA GLY A 85 -10.10 5.49 5.83
C GLY A 85 -8.84 5.62 6.69
N MET A 86 -8.52 4.60 7.50
CA MET A 86 -7.30 4.58 8.31
C MET A 86 -6.03 4.57 7.47
N VAL A 87 -5.99 3.75 6.41
CA VAL A 87 -4.85 3.76 5.46
C VAL A 87 -4.68 5.16 4.86
N PHE A 88 -5.78 5.78 4.42
CA PHE A 88 -5.77 7.12 3.84
C PHE A 88 -5.26 8.17 4.83
N LEU A 89 -5.77 8.18 6.07
CA LEU A 89 -5.29 9.07 7.12
C LEU A 89 -3.81 8.83 7.45
N GLY A 90 -3.36 7.58 7.49
CA GLY A 90 -1.96 7.21 7.66
C GLY A 90 -1.07 7.81 6.57
N ILE A 91 -1.50 7.81 5.30
CA ILE A 91 -0.78 8.47 4.21
C ILE A 91 -0.78 9.99 4.38
N LEU A 92 -1.92 10.58 4.76
CA LEU A 92 -2.07 12.03 4.92
C LEU A 92 -1.15 12.64 5.99
N VAL A 93 -0.69 11.86 6.97
CA VAL A 93 0.32 12.28 7.96
C VAL A 93 1.57 12.86 7.29
N TRP A 94 1.91 12.42 6.08
CA TRP A 94 3.07 12.96 5.36
C TRP A 94 2.86 14.39 4.82
N MET A 95 1.63 14.87 4.65
CA MET A 95 1.39 16.23 4.15
C MET A 95 2.02 17.32 5.04
N PRO A 96 1.74 17.38 6.36
CA PRO A 96 2.37 18.38 7.23
C PRO A 96 3.89 18.22 7.28
N TYR A 97 4.43 16.98 7.25
CA TYR A 97 5.87 16.74 7.18
C TYR A 97 6.49 17.36 5.92
N LEU A 98 5.92 17.09 4.74
CA LEU A 98 6.42 17.60 3.46
C LEU A 98 6.30 19.13 3.40
N TYR A 99 5.21 19.69 3.91
CA TYR A 99 5.03 21.14 4.00
C TYR A 99 6.13 21.79 4.86
N LEU A 100 6.34 21.28 6.08
CA LEU A 100 7.35 21.81 7.00
C LEU A 100 8.76 21.65 6.44
N LYS A 101 9.03 20.55 5.73
CA LYS A 101 10.31 20.36 5.04
C LYS A 101 10.52 21.36 3.91
N ALA A 102 9.47 21.67 3.14
CA ALA A 102 9.51 22.65 2.06
C ALA A 102 9.75 24.09 2.56
N VAL A 103 9.27 24.44 3.76
CA VAL A 103 9.54 25.74 4.40
C VAL A 103 10.80 25.75 5.27
N ASN A 104 11.73 24.80 5.05
CA ASN A 104 13.01 24.69 5.75
C ASN A 104 12.91 24.60 7.29
N ARG A 105 11.81 24.05 7.82
CA ARG A 105 11.74 23.73 9.25
C ARG A 105 12.49 22.44 9.55
N PHE A 106 13.13 22.40 10.71
CA PHE A 106 13.80 21.21 11.19
C PHE A 106 12.76 20.23 11.72
N VAL A 107 12.36 19.28 10.88
CA VAL A 107 11.47 18.16 11.22
C VAL A 107 12.14 16.85 10.84
N GLU A 108 12.00 15.84 11.69
CA GLU A 108 12.53 14.50 11.44
C GLU A 108 11.44 13.55 10.93
N VAL A 109 11.82 12.61 10.07
CA VAL A 109 10.90 11.57 9.56
C VAL A 109 10.28 10.76 10.71
N MET A 110 11.04 10.56 11.79
CA MET A 110 10.62 9.77 12.94
C MET A 110 9.52 10.45 13.77
N ASP A 111 9.34 11.76 13.65
CA ASP A 111 8.25 12.48 14.31
C ASP A 111 6.89 12.11 13.70
N TYR A 112 6.89 11.62 12.45
CA TYR A 112 5.68 11.33 11.66
C TYR A 112 5.49 9.83 11.40
N LEU A 113 6.58 9.06 11.33
CA LEU A 113 6.56 7.65 10.97
C LEU A 113 5.66 6.77 11.86
N PRO A 114 5.62 6.92 13.21
CA PRO A 114 4.74 6.11 14.04
C PRO A 114 3.26 6.29 13.71
N TYR A 115 2.82 7.53 13.45
CA TYR A 115 1.44 7.84 13.08
C TYR A 115 1.09 7.28 11.70
N HIS A 116 2.03 7.37 10.75
CA HIS A 116 1.88 6.74 9.45
C HIS A 116 1.70 5.22 9.60
N LEU A 117 2.60 4.55 10.32
CA LEU A 117 2.54 3.10 10.54
C LEU A 117 1.26 2.69 11.27
N LEU A 118 0.80 3.46 12.26
CA LEU A 118 -0.46 3.20 12.95
C LEU A 118 -1.65 3.23 11.99
N GLY A 119 -1.74 4.26 11.13
CA GLY A 119 -2.81 4.36 10.14
C GLY A 119 -2.76 3.22 9.10
N ILE A 120 -1.57 2.92 8.57
CA ILE A 120 -1.39 1.86 7.58
C ILE A 120 -1.67 0.47 8.17
N LEU A 121 -0.99 0.10 9.27
CA LEU A 121 -1.11 -1.22 9.87
C LEU A 121 -2.49 -1.43 10.51
N GLY A 122 -3.03 -0.42 11.18
CA GLY A 122 -4.39 -0.47 11.73
C GLY A 122 -5.44 -0.65 10.64
N GLY A 123 -5.33 0.13 9.55
CA GLY A 123 -6.24 -0.01 8.41
C GLY A 123 -6.13 -1.36 7.69
N VAL A 124 -4.90 -1.86 7.46
CA VAL A 124 -4.66 -3.21 6.92
C VAL A 124 -5.23 -4.28 7.85
N GLY A 125 -5.06 -4.14 9.16
CA GLY A 125 -5.63 -5.02 10.17
C GLY A 125 -7.16 -5.11 10.08
N LEU A 126 -7.85 -3.97 9.99
CA LEU A 126 -9.31 -3.95 9.80
C LEU A 126 -9.74 -4.64 8.50
N LEU A 127 -8.99 -4.44 7.41
CA LEU A 127 -9.27 -5.10 6.14
C LEU A 127 -9.07 -6.62 6.23
N ALA A 128 -8.03 -7.08 6.93
CA ALA A 128 -7.78 -8.49 7.16
C ALA A 128 -8.89 -9.14 8.01
N VAL A 129 -9.33 -8.48 9.09
CA VAL A 129 -10.46 -8.92 9.91
C VAL A 129 -11.74 -9.02 9.08
N ASN A 130 -12.02 -8.01 8.25
CA ASN A 130 -13.19 -8.04 7.36
C ASN A 130 -13.16 -9.25 6.40
N ILE A 131 -12.00 -9.57 5.82
CA ILE A 131 -11.82 -10.74 4.94
C ILE A 131 -12.07 -12.03 5.73
N TRP A 132 -11.51 -12.15 6.93
CA TRP A 132 -11.66 -13.33 7.76
C TRP A 132 -13.13 -13.56 8.15
N LEU A 133 -13.83 -12.51 8.59
CA LEU A 133 -15.25 -12.58 8.91
C LEU A 133 -16.10 -12.96 7.69
N SER A 134 -15.79 -12.39 6.52
CA SER A 134 -16.52 -12.67 5.27
C SER A 134 -16.34 -14.11 4.77
N LYS A 135 -15.22 -14.75 5.11
CA LYS A 135 -14.99 -16.17 4.82
C LYS A 135 -15.74 -17.11 5.75
N LYS A 136 -15.99 -16.69 7.00
CA LYS A 136 -16.70 -17.51 8.00
C LYS A 136 -18.21 -17.54 7.79
N THR A 137 -18.78 -16.53 7.14
CA THR A 137 -20.22 -16.39 6.86
C THR A 137 -20.65 -16.90 5.49
N ARG A 138 -19.74 -17.46 4.69
CA ARG A 138 -20.02 -18.20 3.45
C ARG A 138 -19.91 -19.69 3.70
#